data_AF-A0AAU0VXM4-F1
#
_entry.id   AF-A0AAU0VXM4-F1
#
_cell.length_a   1.000
_cell.length_b   1.000
_cell.length_c   1.000
_cell.angle_alpha   90.00
_cell.angle_beta   90.00
_cell.angle_gamma   90.00
#
_symmetry.space_group_name_H-M   'P 1'
#
loop_
_entity.id
_entity.type
_entity.pdbx_description
1 polymer ?
#
loop_
_entity_poly.entity_id
_entity_poly.type
_entity_poly.pdbx_seq_one_letter_code
_entity_poly.pdbx_strand_id
1 'polypeptide(L)'
;MSDSTGVATPSAAPEAGDGQENKPQITRWVWRAMEPAEREARLLELTGWVDWLLLAHPKLHAKVPRCWQQHEDIIEHFTALFLAWVRTYAGDPAKLSTRAEVEWITSLHALTPHLGSPNCQASSVHQDPPARAKPDGEALEQWMDSDPEFLTAPSHHPAQAEVSRMVAAARAAEAAKAQG
;
A
#
# COMPACT_ATOMS: atom_id res chain seq x y z
N MET A 1 -26.48 17.69 67.81
CA MET A 1 -27.33 17.06 66.79
C MET A 1 -26.39 16.30 65.89
N SER A 2 -26.27 15.00 66.14
CA SER A 2 -25.40 14.07 65.43
C SER A 2 -26.31 13.07 64.72
N ASP A 3 -26.23 13.02 63.39
CA ASP A 3 -26.68 11.93 62.52
C ASP A 3 -25.82 12.10 61.25
N SER A 4 -24.84 11.25 60.94
CA SER A 4 -24.92 9.83 60.57
C SER A 4 -25.89 9.56 59.42
N THR A 5 -25.37 9.67 58.20
CA THR A 5 -25.95 9.18 56.95
C THR A 5 -24.73 8.82 56.10
N GLY A 6 -24.43 7.57 55.78
CA GLY A 6 -25.28 6.55 55.19
C GLY A 6 -24.51 6.08 53.95
N VAL A 7 -23.69 5.03 54.12
CA VAL A 7 -22.92 4.41 53.02
C VAL A 7 -23.90 3.77 52.05
N ALA A 8 -23.88 4.21 50.79
CA ALA A 8 -24.58 3.58 49.68
C ALA A 8 -23.57 2.90 48.74
N THR A 9 -23.76 1.61 48.56
CA THR A 9 -23.04 0.66 47.69
C THR A 9 -22.98 1.12 46.23
N PRO A 10 -21.89 0.85 45.49
CA PRO A 10 -21.79 1.19 44.06
C PRO A 10 -22.76 0.37 43.21
N SER A 11 -23.55 1.07 42.39
CA SER A 11 -24.50 0.51 41.44
C SER A 11 -23.84 0.27 40.08
N ALA A 12 -23.89 -0.99 39.66
CA ALA A 12 -23.86 -1.51 38.30
C ALA A 12 -22.64 -1.17 37.41
N ALA A 13 -21.89 -2.23 37.08
CA ALA A 13 -20.94 -2.28 35.98
C ALA A 13 -21.61 -1.88 34.65
N PRO A 14 -20.92 -1.17 33.74
CA PRO A 14 -21.35 -1.14 32.36
C PRO A 14 -21.18 -2.55 31.78
N GLU A 15 -22.28 -3.06 31.26
CA GLU A 15 -22.35 -4.33 30.56
C GLU A 15 -21.28 -4.40 29.47
N ALA A 16 -20.69 -5.57 29.35
CA ALA A 16 -19.77 -5.93 28.29
C ALA A 16 -20.49 -5.73 26.95
N GLY A 17 -20.29 -4.56 26.34
CA GLY A 17 -20.62 -4.32 24.96
C GLY A 17 -19.86 -5.35 24.13
N ASP A 18 -20.63 -6.15 23.41
CA ASP A 18 -20.20 -7.26 22.61
C ASP A 18 -18.84 -7.01 21.97
N GLY A 19 -17.91 -7.92 22.25
CA GLY A 19 -16.65 -8.05 21.54
C GLY A 19 -16.96 -8.38 20.10
N GLN A 20 -17.30 -7.36 19.32
CA GLN A 20 -17.19 -7.40 17.88
C GLN A 20 -15.70 -7.55 17.65
N GLU A 21 -15.26 -8.79 17.48
CA GLU A 21 -13.94 -9.15 17.00
C GLU A 21 -13.71 -8.29 15.76
N ASN A 22 -12.97 -7.19 15.95
CA ASN A 22 -12.72 -6.20 14.92
C ASN A 22 -11.74 -6.84 13.96
N LYS A 23 -12.25 -7.77 13.14
CA LYS A 23 -11.51 -8.41 12.07
C LYS A 23 -10.93 -7.25 11.28
N PRO A 24 -9.60 -7.10 11.18
CA PRO A 24 -9.01 -5.94 10.53
C PRO A 24 -9.49 -5.95 9.09
N GLN A 25 -10.53 -5.16 8.80
CA GLN A 25 -10.94 -4.83 7.46
C GLN A 25 -9.72 -4.13 6.90
N ILE A 26 -9.08 -4.74 5.91
CA ILE A 26 -7.99 -4.08 5.21
C ILE A 26 -8.65 -2.91 4.48
N THR A 27 -8.72 -1.76 5.13
CA THR A 27 -9.31 -0.54 4.58
C THR A 27 -8.40 -0.11 3.45
N ARG A 28 -8.80 -0.42 2.21
CA ARG A 28 -8.11 0.08 1.02
C ARG A 28 -8.47 1.56 0.89
N TRP A 29 -7.48 2.43 1.01
CA TRP A 29 -7.69 3.84 0.83
C TRP A 29 -7.69 4.15 -0.66
N VAL A 30 -8.85 4.53 -1.20
CA VAL A 30 -9.00 5.00 -2.58
C VAL A 30 -9.47 6.44 -2.51
N TRP A 31 -8.53 7.39 -2.53
CA TRP A 31 -8.78 8.81 -2.24
C TRP A 31 -9.92 9.43 -3.06
N ARG A 32 -9.98 9.09 -4.35
CA ARG A 32 -11.01 9.56 -5.28
C ARG A 32 -12.40 8.99 -5.02
N ALA A 33 -12.50 7.88 -4.31
CA ALA A 33 -13.76 7.24 -3.94
C ALA A 33 -14.23 7.59 -2.50
N MET A 34 -13.44 8.37 -1.75
CA MET A 34 -13.81 8.85 -0.42
C MET A 34 -14.67 10.11 -0.50
N GLU A 35 -15.66 10.20 0.39
CA GLU A 35 -16.38 11.44 0.66
C GLU A 35 -15.42 12.52 1.21
N PRO A 36 -15.67 13.81 0.97
CA PRO A 36 -14.75 14.88 1.37
C PRO A 36 -14.35 14.86 2.86
N ALA A 37 -15.30 14.59 3.76
CA ALA A 37 -15.04 14.55 5.20
C ALA A 37 -14.16 13.34 5.61
N GLU A 38 -14.37 12.18 4.98
CA GLU A 38 -13.51 11.02 5.19
C GLU A 38 -12.10 11.31 4.67
N ARG A 39 -12.01 11.91 3.48
CA ARG A 39 -10.74 12.28 2.86
C ARG A 39 -9.92 13.20 3.77
N GLU A 40 -10.56 14.21 4.35
CA GLU A 40 -9.92 15.11 5.31
C GLU A 40 -9.40 14.37 6.54
N ALA A 41 -10.23 13.52 7.15
CA ALA A 41 -9.85 12.73 8.32
C ALA A 41 -8.65 11.80 8.03
N ARG A 42 -8.64 11.12 6.87
CA ARG A 42 -7.53 10.26 6.45
C ARG A 42 -6.26 11.03 6.13
N LEU A 43 -6.37 12.25 5.59
CA LEU A 43 -5.20 13.08 5.31
C LEU A 43 -4.55 13.59 6.61
N LEU A 44 -5.35 13.92 7.63
CA LEU A 44 -4.84 14.28 8.96
C LEU A 44 -4.14 13.09 9.63
N GLU A 45 -4.75 11.90 9.57
CA GLU A 45 -4.14 10.66 10.06
C GLU A 45 -2.79 10.38 9.37
N LEU A 46 -2.78 10.45 8.03
CA LEU A 46 -1.57 10.25 7.25
C LEU A 46 -0.50 11.30 7.60
N THR A 47 -0.90 12.56 7.81
CA THR A 47 0.03 13.64 8.15
C THR A 47 0.73 13.35 9.48
N GLY A 48 -0.01 12.96 10.52
CA GLY A 48 0.60 12.61 11.80
C GLY A 48 1.59 11.45 11.70
N TRP A 49 1.29 10.45 10.86
CA TRP A 49 2.23 9.35 10.59
C TRP A 49 3.45 9.80 9.77
N VAL A 50 3.28 10.64 8.74
CA VAL A 50 4.40 11.17 7.94
C VAL A 50 5.32 12.02 8.83
N ASP A 51 4.80 12.83 9.75
CA ASP A 51 5.61 13.60 10.68
C ASP A 51 6.49 12.69 11.55
N TRP A 52 5.91 11.61 12.10
CA TRP A 52 6.69 10.59 12.80
C TRP A 52 7.75 9.95 11.90
N LEU A 53 7.39 9.59 10.65
CA LEU A 53 8.31 8.96 9.70
C LEU A 53 9.52 9.86 9.42
N LEU A 54 9.30 11.15 9.20
CA LEU A 54 10.36 12.11 8.91
C LEU A 54 11.28 12.34 10.13
N LEU A 55 10.75 12.26 11.35
CA LEU A 55 11.54 12.29 12.58
C LEU A 55 12.37 11.01 12.75
N ALA A 56 11.77 9.84 12.48
CA ALA A 56 12.43 8.55 12.59
C ALA A 56 13.47 8.31 11.49
N HIS A 57 13.30 8.93 10.32
CA HIS A 57 14.18 8.79 9.15
C HIS A 57 14.66 10.17 8.64
N PRO A 58 15.62 10.83 9.32
CA PRO A 58 16.03 12.20 8.99
C PRO A 58 16.54 12.40 7.56
N LYS A 59 17.05 11.36 6.91
CA LYS A 59 17.49 11.40 5.50
C LYS A 59 16.33 11.65 4.53
N LEU A 60 15.10 11.29 4.90
CA LEU A 60 13.89 11.55 4.11
C LEU A 60 13.43 13.00 4.22
N HIS A 61 13.70 13.67 5.34
CA HIS A 61 13.26 15.06 5.54
C HIS A 61 13.76 16.00 4.44
N ALA A 62 14.98 15.80 3.93
CA ALA A 62 15.52 16.59 2.82
C ALA A 62 14.96 16.21 1.44
N LYS A 63 14.21 15.12 1.35
CA LYS A 63 13.69 14.52 0.11
C LYS A 63 12.19 14.69 -0.08
N VAL A 64 11.49 15.23 0.92
CA VAL A 64 10.03 15.43 0.89
C VAL A 64 9.74 16.93 0.91
N PRO A 65 8.95 17.47 -0.03
CA PRO A 65 8.57 18.88 0.00
C PRO A 65 7.66 19.18 1.20
N ARG A 66 7.74 20.40 1.75
CA ARG A 66 6.85 20.84 2.85
C ARG A 66 5.37 20.86 2.45
N CYS A 67 5.08 21.02 1.15
CA CYS A 67 3.73 21.03 0.58
C CYS A 67 3.29 19.66 0.04
N TRP A 68 3.85 18.55 0.53
CA TRP A 68 3.53 17.21 0.01
C TRP A 68 2.02 16.89 0.02
N GLN A 69 1.25 17.44 0.95
CA GLN A 69 -0.22 17.27 0.99
C GLN A 69 -0.96 17.93 -0.19
N GLN A 70 -0.27 18.75 -0.99
CA GLN A 70 -0.81 19.35 -2.21
C GLN A 70 -0.46 18.51 -3.46
N HIS A 71 0.25 17.40 -3.29
CA HIS A 71 0.68 16.51 -4.36
C HIS A 71 -0.01 15.16 -4.23
N GLU A 72 -1.08 14.96 -5.01
CA GLU A 72 -1.90 13.73 -4.96
C GLU A 72 -1.08 12.46 -5.22
N ASP A 73 -0.12 12.52 -6.14
CA ASP A 73 0.80 11.42 -6.40
C ASP A 73 1.66 11.09 -5.17
N ILE A 74 2.17 12.09 -4.46
CA ILE A 74 2.93 11.88 -3.22
C ILE A 74 2.04 11.31 -2.11
N ILE A 75 0.78 11.78 -2.00
CA ILE A 75 -0.21 11.24 -1.06
C ILE A 75 -0.42 9.73 -1.30
N GLU A 76 -0.56 9.28 -2.55
CA GLU A 76 -0.74 7.86 -2.88
C GLU A 76 0.46 7.01 -2.44
N HIS A 77 1.69 7.49 -2.69
CA HIS A 77 2.90 6.78 -2.26
C HIS A 77 3.02 6.71 -0.73
N PHE A 78 2.75 7.80 -0.02
CA PHE A 78 2.72 7.77 1.46
C PHE A 78 1.62 6.87 1.99
N THR A 79 0.45 6.85 1.37
CA THR A 79 -0.66 5.97 1.73
C THR A 79 -0.26 4.51 1.61
N ALA A 80 0.41 4.13 0.50
CA ALA A 80 0.91 2.77 0.32
C ALA A 80 1.90 2.36 1.43
N LEU A 81 2.84 3.26 1.77
CA LEU A 81 3.81 3.04 2.84
C LEU A 81 3.15 2.97 4.23
N PHE A 82 2.17 3.82 4.51
CA PHE A 82 1.41 3.84 5.75
C PHE A 82 0.63 2.54 5.93
N LEU A 83 -0.14 2.12 4.92
CA LEU A 83 -0.90 0.89 5.00
C LEU A 83 -0.01 -0.35 5.10
N ALA A 84 1.17 -0.33 4.47
CA ALA A 84 2.17 -1.38 4.65
C ALA A 84 2.72 -1.37 6.09
N TRP A 85 3.05 -0.20 6.64
CA TRP A 85 3.49 -0.04 8.03
C TRP A 85 2.45 -0.56 9.03
N VAL A 86 1.18 -0.19 8.87
CA VAL A 86 0.07 -0.67 9.72
C VAL A 86 -0.03 -2.20 9.66
N ARG A 87 0.04 -2.79 8.46
CA ARG A 87 0.02 -4.26 8.31
C ARG A 87 1.21 -4.91 9.01
N THR A 88 2.40 -4.35 8.87
CA THR A 88 3.62 -4.89 9.47
C THR A 88 3.63 -4.79 11.00
N TYR A 89 3.25 -3.65 11.57
CA TYR A 89 3.45 -3.37 13.00
C TYR A 89 2.19 -3.46 13.87
N ALA A 90 1.00 -3.37 13.28
CA ALA A 90 -0.28 -3.47 13.98
C ALA A 90 -1.19 -4.59 13.42
N GLY A 91 -0.77 -5.26 12.36
CA GLY A 91 -1.48 -6.40 11.78
C GLY A 91 -1.29 -7.69 12.60
N ASP A 92 -2.08 -8.69 12.25
CA ASP A 92 -2.00 -10.03 12.85
C ASP A 92 -0.66 -10.70 12.49
N PRO A 93 0.24 -10.94 13.46
CA PRO A 93 1.56 -11.50 13.20
C PRO A 93 1.51 -12.90 12.57
N ALA A 94 0.44 -13.67 12.79
CA ALA A 94 0.29 -15.00 12.22
C ALA A 94 0.05 -15.00 10.70
N LYS A 95 -0.28 -13.83 10.12
CA LYS A 95 -0.55 -13.65 8.69
C LYS A 95 0.57 -12.94 7.94
N LEU A 96 1.67 -12.60 8.63
CA LEU A 96 2.79 -11.86 8.06
C LEU A 96 3.95 -12.77 7.67
N SER A 97 4.71 -12.33 6.67
CA SER A 97 6.05 -12.86 6.38
C SER A 97 6.94 -12.68 7.61
N THR A 98 7.85 -13.61 7.87
CA THR A 98 8.90 -13.47 8.91
C THR A 98 9.91 -12.36 8.60
N ARG A 99 9.76 -11.69 7.44
CA ARG A 99 10.58 -10.56 6.99
C ARG A 99 9.79 -9.27 6.80
N ALA A 100 8.56 -9.19 7.32
CA ALA A 100 7.64 -8.07 7.04
C ALA A 100 8.24 -6.68 7.36
N GLU A 101 9.05 -6.55 8.41
CA GLU A 101 9.73 -5.31 8.78
C GLU A 101 10.83 -4.93 7.77
N VAL A 102 11.62 -5.92 7.34
CA VAL A 102 12.68 -5.72 6.34
C VAL A 102 12.06 -5.38 4.98
N GLU A 103 10.97 -6.06 4.60
CA GLU A 103 10.21 -5.80 3.37
C GLU A 103 9.62 -4.39 3.38
N TRP A 104 9.08 -3.94 4.52
CA TRP A 104 8.58 -2.57 4.67
C TRP A 104 9.70 -1.53 4.53
N ILE A 105 10.83 -1.69 5.24
CA ILE A 105 11.99 -0.78 5.12
C ILE A 105 12.54 -0.76 3.69
N THR A 106 12.56 -1.92 3.02
CA THR A 106 12.98 -2.02 1.61
C THR A 106 12.05 -1.22 0.71
N SER A 107 10.74 -1.32 0.94
CA SER A 107 9.73 -0.56 0.19
C SER A 107 9.85 0.95 0.43
N LEU A 108 10.13 1.37 1.66
CA LEU A 108 10.39 2.78 1.99
C LEU A 108 11.56 3.35 1.17
N HIS A 109 12.68 2.64 1.12
CA HIS A 109 13.84 3.07 0.34
C HIS A 109 13.55 3.06 -1.16
N ALA A 110 12.85 2.05 -1.66
CA ALA A 110 12.48 1.95 -3.07
C ALA A 110 11.55 3.10 -3.51
N LEU A 111 10.62 3.53 -2.64
CA LEU A 111 9.69 4.62 -2.93
C LEU A 111 10.25 6.02 -2.68
N THR A 112 11.36 6.15 -1.95
CA THR A 112 11.98 7.44 -1.62
C THR A 112 12.16 8.39 -2.83
N PRO A 113 12.61 7.94 -4.01
CA PRO A 113 12.74 8.83 -5.19
C PRO A 113 11.42 9.44 -5.66
N HIS A 114 10.28 8.83 -5.32
CA HIS A 114 8.93 9.26 -5.72
C HIS A 114 8.24 10.15 -4.69
N LEU A 115 8.86 10.37 -3.52
CA LEU A 115 8.31 11.23 -2.46
C LEU A 115 8.72 12.71 -2.60
N GLY A 116 9.41 13.05 -3.69
CA GLY A 116 9.91 14.38 -3.97
C GLY A 116 9.13 15.11 -5.06
N SER A 117 9.13 16.43 -4.98
CA SER A 117 8.73 17.32 -6.08
C SER A 117 9.86 18.34 -6.30
N PRO A 118 10.72 18.15 -7.32
CA PRO A 118 11.93 18.97 -7.49
C PRO A 118 11.65 20.48 -7.55
N ASN A 119 10.56 20.87 -8.21
CA ASN A 119 10.18 22.28 -8.34
C ASN A 119 9.79 22.90 -7.00
N CYS A 120 9.01 22.19 -6.18
CA CYS A 120 8.59 22.66 -4.86
C CYS A 120 9.74 22.63 -3.84
N GLN A 121 10.69 21.69 -3.99
CA GLN A 121 11.87 21.60 -3.13
C GLN A 121 12.88 22.71 -3.40
N ALA A 122 13.12 23.04 -4.67
CA ALA A 122 14.10 24.06 -5.04
C ALA A 122 13.59 25.49 -4.77
N SER A 123 12.31 25.76 -5.02
CA SER A 123 11.74 27.11 -4.91
C SER A 123 11.18 27.44 -3.53
N SER A 124 10.95 26.43 -2.67
CA SER A 124 10.17 26.57 -1.43
C SER A 124 8.74 27.10 -1.62
N VAL A 125 8.26 27.16 -2.86
CA VAL A 125 6.91 27.60 -3.24
C VAL A 125 6.21 26.43 -3.92
N HIS A 126 4.95 26.17 -3.54
CA HIS A 126 4.16 25.13 -4.20
C HIS A 126 3.94 25.46 -5.67
N GLN A 127 4.08 24.44 -6.52
CA GLN A 127 3.77 24.53 -7.94
C GLN A 127 2.89 23.33 -8.31
N ASP A 128 1.72 23.63 -8.86
CA ASP A 128 0.84 22.59 -9.38
C ASP A 128 1.50 21.89 -10.57
N PRO A 129 1.40 20.55 -10.65
CA PRO A 129 1.82 19.83 -11.85
C PRO A 129 1.05 20.35 -13.07
N PRO A 130 1.68 20.43 -14.25
CA PRO A 130 0.96 20.76 -15.46
C PRO A 130 -0.17 19.75 -15.69
N ALA A 131 -1.33 20.22 -16.13
CA ALA A 131 -2.46 19.37 -16.43
C ALA A 131 -2.05 18.29 -17.45
N ARG A 132 -2.21 17.01 -17.09
CA ARG A 132 -1.95 15.90 -18.01
C ARG A 132 -3.08 15.85 -19.03
N ALA A 133 -2.74 15.76 -20.31
CA ALA A 133 -3.72 15.48 -21.34
C ALA A 133 -4.39 14.13 -21.03
N LYS A 134 -5.73 14.10 -21.06
CA LYS A 134 -6.46 12.83 -21.00
C LYS A 134 -6.17 12.09 -22.30
N PRO A 135 -5.79 10.79 -22.27
CA PRO A 135 -5.75 9.99 -23.48
C PRO A 135 -7.14 10.01 -24.11
N ASP A 136 -7.22 10.37 -25.39
CA ASP A 136 -8.46 10.46 -26.17
C ASP A 136 -9.08 9.08 -26.46
N GLY A 137 -8.31 8.00 -26.28
CA GLY A 137 -8.75 6.62 -26.52
C GLY A 137 -8.67 6.22 -27.99
N GLU A 138 -8.61 7.18 -28.91
CA GLU A 138 -8.55 6.96 -30.36
C GLU A 138 -7.33 6.12 -30.76
N ALA A 139 -6.18 6.34 -30.12
CA ALA A 139 -4.98 5.55 -30.38
C ALA A 139 -5.15 4.07 -30.02
N LEU A 140 -5.92 3.76 -28.97
CA LEU A 140 -6.21 2.38 -28.57
C LEU A 140 -7.20 1.75 -29.55
N GLU A 141 -8.27 2.46 -29.89
CA GLU A 141 -9.28 2.00 -30.85
C GLU A 141 -8.65 1.72 -32.21
N GLN A 142 -7.83 2.65 -32.73
CA GLN A 142 -7.10 2.47 -33.97
C GLN A 142 -6.15 1.27 -33.94
N TRP A 143 -5.44 1.06 -32.82
CA TRP A 143 -4.56 -0.09 -32.66
C TRP A 143 -5.35 -1.40 -32.62
N MET A 144 -6.51 -1.44 -31.95
CA MET A 144 -7.38 -2.62 -31.92
C MET A 144 -7.99 -2.93 -33.30
N ASP A 145 -8.44 -1.90 -34.02
CA ASP A 145 -9.00 -2.02 -35.37
C ASP A 145 -7.96 -2.49 -36.40
N SER A 146 -6.66 -2.31 -36.11
CA SER A 146 -5.57 -2.81 -36.94
C SER A 146 -5.32 -4.32 -36.82
N ASP A 147 -6.08 -5.01 -35.96
CA ASP A 147 -6.00 -6.45 -35.69
C ASP A 147 -4.56 -6.91 -35.39
N PRO A 148 -3.94 -6.36 -34.32
CA PRO A 148 -2.51 -6.52 -34.08
C PRO A 148 -2.20 -7.98 -33.76
N GLU A 149 -1.07 -8.49 -34.26
CA GLU A 149 -0.61 -9.87 -34.01
C GLU A 149 -0.64 -10.22 -32.52
N PHE A 150 -0.37 -9.26 -31.64
CA PHE A 150 -0.47 -9.42 -30.19
C PHE A 150 -1.84 -9.96 -29.71
N LEU A 151 -2.94 -9.56 -30.35
CA LEU A 151 -4.30 -9.98 -29.99
C LEU A 151 -4.77 -11.22 -30.78
N THR A 152 -4.19 -11.49 -31.95
CA THR A 152 -4.65 -12.55 -32.87
C THR A 152 -3.77 -13.79 -32.88
N ALA A 153 -2.49 -13.68 -32.50
CA ALA A 153 -1.57 -14.79 -32.51
C ALA A 153 -2.05 -15.88 -31.53
N PRO A 154 -1.92 -17.17 -31.90
CA PRO A 154 -2.18 -18.26 -30.98
C PRO A 154 -1.34 -18.13 -29.70
N SER A 155 -1.98 -18.35 -28.55
CA SER A 155 -1.31 -18.36 -27.24
C SER A 155 -0.18 -19.39 -27.24
N HIS A 156 1.05 -18.92 -26.99
CA HIS A 156 2.21 -19.78 -26.76
C HIS A 156 2.99 -19.26 -25.55
N HIS A 157 3.42 -20.16 -24.67
CA HIS A 157 4.27 -19.78 -23.55
C HIS A 157 5.73 -19.80 -24.02
N PRO A 158 6.51 -18.70 -23.92
CA PRO A 158 7.87 -18.64 -24.45
C PRO A 158 8.80 -19.75 -23.92
N ALA A 159 8.58 -20.19 -22.68
CA ALA A 159 9.36 -21.27 -22.06
C ALA A 159 8.78 -22.69 -22.24
N GLN A 160 7.72 -22.90 -23.03
CA GLN A 160 7.05 -24.20 -23.14
C GLN A 160 8.01 -25.30 -23.62
N ALA A 161 8.87 -24.99 -24.59
CA ALA A 161 9.89 -25.91 -25.07
C ALA A 161 10.91 -26.28 -23.99
N GLU A 162 11.31 -25.30 -23.17
CA GLU A 162 12.26 -25.52 -22.08
C GLU A 162 11.64 -26.39 -20.97
N VAL A 163 10.43 -26.07 -20.54
CA VAL A 163 9.69 -26.88 -19.56
C VAL A 163 9.53 -28.32 -20.05
N SER A 164 9.19 -28.49 -21.34
CA SER A 164 9.04 -29.82 -21.95
C SER A 164 10.36 -30.60 -21.92
N ARG A 165 11.48 -29.94 -22.24
CA ARG A 165 12.83 -30.53 -22.12
C ARG A 165 13.15 -30.94 -20.69
N MET A 166 12.90 -30.08 -19.71
CA MET A 166 13.18 -30.36 -18.30
C MET A 166 12.36 -31.55 -17.79
N VAL A 167 11.08 -31.62 -18.14
CA VAL A 167 10.20 -32.75 -17.79
C VAL A 167 10.68 -34.04 -18.44
N ALA A 168 11.07 -34.00 -19.72
CA ALA A 168 11.61 -35.17 -20.41
C ALA A 168 12.92 -35.66 -19.77
N ALA A 169 13.83 -34.74 -19.42
CA ALA A 169 15.07 -35.07 -18.74
C ALA A 169 14.83 -35.69 -17.36
N ALA A 170 13.86 -35.15 -16.59
CA ALA A 170 13.48 -35.71 -15.29
C ALA A 170 12.95 -37.14 -15.41
N ARG A 171 12.03 -37.39 -16.36
CA ARG A 171 11.48 -38.74 -16.60
C ARG A 171 12.55 -39.74 -17.03
N ALA A 172 13.49 -39.32 -17.89
CA ALA A 172 14.60 -40.17 -18.31
C ALA A 172 15.52 -40.53 -17.13
N ALA A 173 15.79 -39.58 -16.24
CA ALA A 173 16.58 -39.82 -15.03
C ALA A 173 15.89 -40.78 -14.05
N GLU A 174 14.56 -40.69 -13.88
CA GLU A 174 13.77 -41.62 -13.08
C GLU A 174 13.79 -43.04 -13.66
N ALA A 175 13.59 -43.18 -14.97
CA ALA A 175 13.62 -44.49 -15.64
C ALA A 175 14.99 -45.17 -15.54
N ALA A 176 16.08 -44.42 -15.64
CA ALA A 176 17.44 -44.95 -15.48
C ALA A 176 17.70 -45.46 -14.05
N LYS A 177 17.18 -44.77 -13.02
CA LYS A 177 17.29 -45.22 -11.62
C LYS A 177 16.49 -46.49 -11.34
N ALA A 178 15.39 -46.74 -12.06
CA ALA A 178 14.56 -47.93 -11.85
C ALA A 178 15.15 -49.22 -12.48
N GLN A 179 16.19 -49.10 -13.30
CA GLN A 179 16.80 -50.20 -14.06
C GLN A 179 18.18 -50.64 -13.53
N GLY A 180 18.75 -49.91 -12.56
CA GLY A 180 20.02 -50.24 -11.90
C GLY A 180 19.82 -50.57 -10.44
#